data_AF-A0A6L5DUN8-F1
#
_entry.id   AF-A0A6L5DUN8-F1
#
_cell.length_a   1.000
_cell.length_b   1.000
_cell.length_c   1.000
_cell.angle_alpha   90.00
_cell.angle_beta   90.00
_cell.angle_gamma   90.00
#
_symmetry.space_group_name_H-M   'P 1'
#
loop_
_entity.id
_entity.type
_entity.pdbx_description
1 polymer ?
#
loop_
_entity_poly.entity_id
_entity_poly.type
_entity_poly.pdbx_seq_one_letter_code
_entity_poly.pdbx_strand_id
1 'polypeptide(L)'
;MNLNKSEGEKVKLDQLLVKLKKEDNNYSNLCKRLKLMYWILIPIYTLMAIVTYLETMEMNNLISGFSFVGAFLIFALVMGSYQKEYKSVDYALPTLLMLKKAAARYHPFRPKTLWALLAILLMYAGISSRSDIDSHSFFHPLVFSIVMIAAVIIGLIVWYFKYKPLRDHALANIADLEG
;
A
#
# COMPACT_ATOMS: atom_id res chain seq x y z
N MET A 1 -35.15 28.53 10.43
CA MET A 1 -34.53 27.26 9.98
C MET A 1 -34.29 27.37 8.48
N ASN A 2 -33.04 27.53 8.05
CA ASN A 2 -32.68 28.01 6.71
C ASN A 2 -32.56 26.81 5.75
N LEU A 3 -33.65 26.47 5.04
CA LEU A 3 -33.76 25.26 4.20
C LEU A 3 -32.71 25.20 3.09
N ASN A 4 -32.26 26.36 2.57
CA ASN A 4 -31.22 26.46 1.55
C ASN A 4 -29.82 26.00 2.01
N LYS A 5 -29.52 26.07 3.32
CA LYS A 5 -28.23 25.60 3.83
C LYS A 5 -28.15 24.07 3.76
N SER A 6 -29.26 23.38 4.05
CA SER A 6 -29.30 21.91 4.09
C SER A 6 -29.22 21.26 2.71
N GLU A 7 -29.78 21.88 1.67
CA GLU A 7 -29.71 21.31 0.31
C GLU A 7 -28.30 21.45 -0.29
N GLY A 8 -27.67 22.61 -0.15
CA GLY A 8 -26.30 22.82 -0.61
C GLY A 8 -25.28 21.95 0.12
N GLU A 9 -25.53 21.65 1.40
CA GLU A 9 -24.69 20.78 2.24
C GLU A 9 -24.89 19.30 1.91
N LYS A 10 -26.14 18.84 1.70
CA LYS A 10 -26.44 17.49 1.22
C LYS A 10 -25.81 17.20 -0.15
N VAL A 11 -25.90 18.14 -1.09
CA VAL A 11 -25.28 17.99 -2.43
C VAL A 11 -23.75 17.84 -2.32
N LYS A 12 -23.08 18.56 -1.41
CA LYS A 12 -21.63 18.41 -1.17
C LYS A 12 -21.28 17.06 -0.54
N LEU A 13 -22.09 16.59 0.40
CA LEU A 13 -21.91 15.30 1.06
C LEU A 13 -22.14 14.13 0.09
N ASP A 14 -23.20 14.17 -0.71
CA ASP A 14 -23.50 13.12 -1.70
C ASP A 14 -22.39 13.03 -2.76
N GLN A 15 -21.86 14.17 -3.21
CA GLN A 15 -20.70 14.20 -4.10
C GLN A 15 -19.45 13.62 -3.45
N LEU A 16 -19.21 13.87 -2.15
CA LEU A 16 -18.11 13.27 -1.40
C LEU A 16 -18.28 11.75 -1.29
N LEU A 17 -19.50 11.27 -1.01
CA LEU A 17 -19.82 9.84 -0.92
C LEU A 17 -19.55 9.12 -2.24
N VAL A 18 -19.99 9.68 -3.37
CA VAL A 18 -19.73 9.12 -4.70
C VAL A 18 -18.23 9.04 -4.98
N LYS A 19 -17.47 10.09 -4.63
CA LYS A 19 -16.01 10.11 -4.79
C LYS A 19 -15.32 9.08 -3.90
N LEU A 20 -15.70 8.99 -2.63
CA LEU A 20 -15.16 8.01 -1.67
C LEU A 20 -15.41 6.57 -2.16
N LYS A 21 -16.64 6.27 -2.60
CA LYS A 21 -17.00 4.94 -3.12
C LYS A 21 -16.21 4.58 -4.36
N LYS A 22 -16.03 5.52 -5.28
CA LYS A 22 -15.23 5.34 -6.49
C LYS A 22 -13.76 5.07 -6.14
N GLU A 23 -13.18 5.86 -5.25
CA GLU A 23 -11.78 5.72 -4.87
C GLU A 23 -11.51 4.46 -4.04
N ASP A 24 -12.39 4.12 -3.09
CA ASP A 24 -12.27 2.87 -2.31
C ASP A 24 -12.32 1.65 -3.25
N ASN A 25 -13.20 1.65 -4.26
CA ASN A 25 -13.24 0.58 -5.27
C ASN A 25 -11.97 0.55 -6.15
N ASN A 26 -11.47 1.71 -6.58
CA ASN A 26 -10.23 1.81 -7.36
C ASN A 26 -9.04 1.27 -6.55
N TYR A 27 -8.95 1.61 -5.26
CA TYR A 27 -7.93 1.09 -4.35
C TYR A 27 -8.00 -0.40 -4.18
N SER A 28 -9.20 -0.92 -3.92
CA SER A 28 -9.39 -2.36 -3.76
C SER A 28 -8.94 -3.12 -5.00
N ASN A 29 -9.26 -2.60 -6.19
CA ASN A 29 -8.84 -3.20 -7.46
C ASN A 29 -7.32 -3.08 -7.70
N LEU A 30 -6.69 -1.97 -7.32
CA LEU A 30 -5.23 -1.83 -7.37
C LEU A 30 -4.56 -2.85 -6.45
N CYS A 31 -4.98 -2.94 -5.19
CA CYS A 31 -4.46 -3.92 -4.24
C CYS A 31 -4.69 -5.36 -4.71
N LYS A 32 -5.84 -5.66 -5.33
CA LYS A 32 -6.12 -6.99 -5.91
C LYS A 32 -5.09 -7.35 -7.00
N ARG A 33 -4.80 -6.41 -7.92
CA ARG A 33 -3.84 -6.61 -9.01
C ARG A 33 -2.42 -6.80 -8.47
N LEU A 34 -1.98 -5.94 -7.54
CA LEU A 34 -0.66 -6.06 -6.92
C LEU A 34 -0.51 -7.36 -6.13
N LYS A 35 -1.54 -7.75 -5.37
CA LYS A 35 -1.56 -9.03 -4.67
C LYS A 35 -1.40 -10.21 -5.63
N LEU A 36 -2.15 -10.21 -6.74
CA LEU A 36 -2.06 -11.26 -7.76
C LEU A 36 -0.66 -11.30 -8.38
N MET A 37 -0.09 -10.14 -8.69
CA MET A 37 1.29 -10.02 -9.20
C MET A 37 2.29 -10.65 -8.23
N TYR A 38 2.23 -10.33 -6.93
CA TYR A 38 3.13 -10.96 -5.95
C TYR A 38 2.93 -12.47 -5.83
N TRP A 39 1.70 -12.96 -5.91
CA TRP A 39 1.43 -14.41 -5.94
C TRP A 39 2.05 -15.12 -7.15
N ILE A 40 2.19 -14.44 -8.29
CA ILE A 40 2.87 -14.97 -9.47
C ILE A 40 4.40 -14.89 -9.31
N LEU A 41 4.91 -13.81 -8.71
CA LEU A 41 6.35 -13.62 -8.49
C LEU A 41 6.92 -14.64 -7.49
N ILE A 42 6.16 -15.04 -6.48
CA ILE A 42 6.59 -16.04 -5.47
C ILE A 42 7.10 -17.34 -6.12
N PRO A 43 6.31 -18.09 -6.93
CA PRO A 43 6.79 -19.34 -7.52
C PRO A 43 7.94 -19.10 -8.51
N ILE A 44 7.89 -18.01 -9.28
CA ILE A 44 8.97 -17.68 -10.24
C ILE A 44 10.29 -17.48 -9.52
N TYR A 45 10.32 -16.63 -8.48
CA TYR A 45 11.55 -16.34 -7.74
C TYR A 45 12.00 -17.50 -6.86
N THR A 46 11.08 -18.34 -6.36
CA THR A 46 11.45 -19.58 -5.69
C THR A 46 12.19 -20.52 -6.64
N LEU A 47 11.68 -20.71 -7.86
CA LEU A 47 12.36 -21.54 -8.87
C LEU A 47 13.73 -20.96 -9.25
N MET A 48 13.80 -19.65 -9.49
CA MET A 48 15.08 -18.98 -9.77
C MET A 48 16.08 -19.18 -8.63
N ALA A 49 15.66 -19.02 -7.36
CA ALA A 49 16.54 -19.21 -6.21
C ALA A 49 17.10 -20.63 -6.13
N ILE A 50 16.26 -21.64 -6.41
CA ILE A 50 16.67 -23.05 -6.43
C ILE A 50 17.65 -23.30 -7.59
N VAL A 51 17.33 -22.83 -8.80
CA VAL A 51 18.21 -23.00 -9.97
C VAL A 51 19.57 -22.35 -9.75
N THR A 52 19.60 -21.09 -9.29
CA THR A 52 20.86 -20.40 -8.99
C THR A 52 21.67 -21.13 -7.92
N TYR A 53 21.02 -21.64 -6.87
CA TYR A 53 21.70 -22.45 -5.87
C TYR A 53 22.29 -23.75 -6.44
N LEU A 54 21.58 -24.44 -7.33
CA LEU A 54 22.08 -25.66 -7.97
C LEU A 54 23.25 -25.38 -8.92
N GLU A 55 23.31 -24.19 -9.52
CA GLU A 55 24.41 -23.78 -10.41
C GLU A 55 25.64 -23.32 -9.64
N THR A 56 25.49 -22.52 -8.58
CA THR A 56 26.62 -21.92 -7.85
C THR A 56 27.04 -22.72 -6.62
N MET A 57 26.15 -23.55 -6.07
CA MET A 57 26.29 -24.23 -4.77
C MET A 57 26.51 -23.27 -3.58
N GLU A 58 26.23 -21.97 -3.77
CA GLU A 58 26.44 -20.95 -2.74
C GLU A 58 25.18 -20.70 -1.90
N MET A 59 25.30 -20.92 -0.59
CA MET A 59 24.19 -20.70 0.34
C MET A 59 23.70 -19.25 0.40
N ASN A 60 24.58 -18.30 0.15
CA ASN A 60 24.28 -16.86 0.12
C ASN A 60 23.24 -16.52 -0.97
N ASN A 61 23.36 -17.14 -2.15
CA ASN A 61 22.42 -16.97 -3.24
C ASN A 61 21.04 -17.55 -2.91
N LEU A 62 21.00 -18.68 -2.19
CA LEU A 62 19.75 -19.28 -1.72
C LEU A 62 19.05 -18.41 -0.66
N ILE A 63 19.80 -17.91 0.33
CA ILE A 63 19.30 -17.01 1.38
C ILE A 63 18.78 -15.70 0.76
N SER A 64 19.50 -15.15 -0.22
CA SER A 64 19.09 -13.97 -0.98
C SER A 64 17.74 -14.22 -1.67
N GLY A 65 17.62 -15.32 -2.42
CA GLY A 65 16.39 -15.70 -3.11
C GLY A 65 15.20 -15.87 -2.17
N PHE A 66 15.38 -16.59 -1.05
CA PHE A 66 14.32 -16.76 -0.06
C PHE A 66 13.94 -15.46 0.66
N SER A 67 14.89 -14.52 0.82
CA SER A 67 14.60 -13.20 1.36
C SER A 67 13.66 -12.41 0.43
N PHE A 68 13.87 -12.47 -0.89
CA PHE A 68 12.94 -11.89 -1.87
C PHE A 68 11.56 -12.56 -1.84
N VAL A 69 11.52 -13.90 -1.81
CA VAL A 69 10.26 -14.65 -1.72
C VAL A 69 9.49 -14.29 -0.44
N GLY A 70 10.18 -14.20 0.69
CA GLY A 70 9.61 -13.75 1.96
C GLY A 70 9.05 -12.33 1.87
N ALA A 71 9.77 -11.42 1.21
CA ALA A 71 9.30 -10.06 1.01
C ALA A 71 8.03 -10.01 0.14
N PHE A 72 7.98 -10.77 -0.96
CA PHE A 72 6.78 -10.86 -1.80
C PHE A 72 5.60 -11.45 -1.06
N LEU A 73 5.83 -12.45 -0.20
CA LEU A 73 4.78 -13.00 0.66
C LEU A 73 4.22 -11.93 1.60
N ILE A 74 5.09 -11.17 2.29
CA ILE A 74 4.65 -10.08 3.17
C ILE A 74 3.88 -9.03 2.37
N PHE A 75 4.37 -8.61 1.20
CA PHE A 75 3.64 -7.66 0.35
C PHE A 75 2.29 -8.19 -0.12
N ALA A 76 2.19 -9.46 -0.52
CA ALA A 76 0.93 -10.10 -0.90
C ALA A 76 -0.09 -10.07 0.25
N LEU A 77 0.36 -10.37 1.48
CA LEU A 77 -0.47 -10.32 2.68
C LEU A 77 -0.92 -8.90 3.02
N VAL A 78 -0.01 -7.92 2.97
CA VAL A 78 -0.30 -6.50 3.19
C VAL A 78 -1.33 -6.00 2.17
N MET A 79 -1.12 -6.28 0.88
CA MET A 79 -2.05 -5.90 -0.19
C MET A 79 -3.40 -6.60 -0.04
N GLY A 80 -3.42 -7.86 0.39
CA GLY A 80 -4.66 -8.58 0.72
C GLY A 80 -5.44 -7.94 1.86
N SER A 81 -4.74 -7.50 2.92
CA SER A 81 -5.33 -6.79 4.05
C SER A 81 -5.96 -5.47 3.63
N TYR A 82 -5.24 -4.66 2.84
CA TYR A 82 -5.80 -3.41 2.30
C TYR A 82 -6.96 -3.66 1.35
N GLN A 83 -6.84 -4.63 0.43
CA GLN A 83 -7.92 -4.98 -0.49
C GLN A 83 -9.21 -5.30 0.26
N LYS A 84 -9.14 -6.14 1.30
CA LYS A 84 -10.30 -6.54 2.09
C LYS A 84 -10.95 -5.33 2.76
N GLU A 85 -10.13 -4.47 3.36
CA GLU A 85 -10.57 -3.28 4.06
C GLU A 85 -11.31 -2.28 3.14
N TYR A 86 -10.76 -2.00 1.95
CA TYR A 86 -11.40 -1.09 0.99
C TYR A 86 -12.61 -1.73 0.28
N LYS A 87 -12.66 -3.06 0.17
CA LYS A 87 -13.81 -3.77 -0.41
C LYS A 87 -15.00 -3.83 0.55
N SER A 88 -14.75 -3.94 1.85
CA SER A 88 -15.78 -4.17 2.88
C SER A 88 -16.26 -2.88 3.55
N VAL A 89 -16.21 -1.75 2.85
CA VAL A 89 -16.71 -0.47 3.39
C VAL A 89 -18.23 -0.46 3.33
N ASP A 90 -18.85 -0.36 4.51
CA ASP A 90 -20.29 -0.20 4.64
C ASP A 90 -20.67 1.29 4.64
N TYR A 91 -21.38 1.72 3.59
CA TYR A 91 -21.89 3.07 3.44
C TYR A 91 -23.34 3.23 3.96
N ALA A 92 -23.96 2.15 4.46
CA ALA A 92 -25.26 2.22 5.13
C ALA A 92 -25.15 2.60 6.61
N LEU A 93 -23.92 2.68 7.14
CA LEU A 93 -23.64 3.16 8.49
C LEU A 93 -24.08 4.63 8.66
N PRO A 94 -24.38 5.07 9.89
CA PRO A 94 -24.63 6.48 10.18
C PRO A 94 -23.51 7.36 9.63
N THR A 95 -23.87 8.45 8.95
CA THR A 95 -22.97 9.32 8.18
C THR A 95 -21.72 9.71 8.97
N LEU A 96 -21.88 10.11 10.23
CA LEU A 96 -20.78 10.49 11.11
C LEU A 96 -19.75 9.36 11.29
N LEU A 97 -20.23 8.13 11.55
CA LEU A 97 -19.38 6.97 11.78
C LEU A 97 -18.69 6.52 10.48
N MET A 98 -19.39 6.62 9.35
CA MET A 98 -18.83 6.36 8.03
C MET A 98 -17.72 7.36 7.67
N LEU A 99 -17.92 8.66 7.91
CA LEU A 99 -16.92 9.70 7.66
C LEU A 99 -15.68 9.52 8.55
N LYS A 100 -15.85 9.21 9.85
CA LYS A 100 -14.74 8.93 10.77
C LYS A 100 -13.89 7.75 10.27
N LYS A 101 -14.55 6.67 9.83
CA LYS A 101 -13.86 5.53 9.22
C LYS A 101 -13.16 5.92 7.92
N ALA A 102 -13.76 6.76 7.08
CA ALA A 102 -13.14 7.24 5.84
C ALA A 102 -11.87 8.07 6.12
N ALA A 103 -11.95 9.03 7.03
CA ALA A 103 -10.81 9.86 7.42
C ALA A 103 -9.64 9.03 7.98
N ALA A 104 -9.94 7.98 8.76
CA ALA A 104 -8.94 7.05 9.28
C ALA A 104 -8.30 6.17 8.18
N ARG A 105 -9.05 5.76 7.16
CA ARG A 105 -8.53 4.94 6.06
C ARG A 105 -7.49 5.66 5.21
N TYR A 106 -7.73 6.94 4.93
CA TYR A 106 -6.88 7.78 4.09
C TYR A 106 -5.69 8.43 4.83
N HIS A 107 -5.37 7.96 6.04
CA HIS A 107 -4.17 8.38 6.75
C HIS A 107 -2.90 7.84 6.05
N PRO A 108 -1.85 8.65 5.85
CA PRO A 108 -0.68 8.26 5.05
C PRO A 108 0.14 7.14 5.70
N PHE A 109 0.31 7.21 7.02
CA PHE A 109 1.06 6.21 7.78
C PHE A 109 0.11 5.41 8.65
N ARG A 110 0.01 4.11 8.39
CA ARG A 110 -0.85 3.19 9.14
C ARG A 110 0.01 2.11 9.79
N PRO A 111 -0.43 1.47 10.88
CA PRO A 111 0.34 0.39 11.51
C PRO A 111 0.69 -0.74 10.53
N LYS A 112 -0.21 -1.02 9.58
CA LYS A 112 0.02 -2.00 8.50
C LYS A 112 1.18 -1.63 7.57
N THR A 113 1.53 -0.36 7.46
CA THR A 113 2.69 0.14 6.69
C THR A 113 4.01 -0.35 7.28
N LEU A 114 4.07 -0.68 8.58
CA LEU A 114 5.28 -1.27 9.20
C LEU A 114 5.61 -2.64 8.61
N TRP A 115 4.60 -3.44 8.26
CA TRP A 115 4.83 -4.71 7.57
C TRP A 115 5.38 -4.53 6.16
N ALA A 116 4.94 -3.49 5.44
CA ALA A 116 5.53 -3.15 4.15
C ALA A 116 7.00 -2.72 4.30
N LEU A 117 7.33 -1.98 5.36
CA LEU A 117 8.71 -1.60 5.68
C LEU A 117 9.56 -2.83 6.00
N LEU A 118 9.04 -3.80 6.76
CA LEU A 118 9.71 -5.07 7.01
C LEU A 118 10.02 -5.82 5.71
N ALA A 119 9.08 -5.86 4.76
CA ALA A 119 9.32 -6.47 3.45
C ALA A 119 10.44 -5.77 2.68
N ILE A 120 10.50 -4.44 2.72
CA ILE A 120 11.57 -3.64 2.09
C ILE A 120 12.93 -3.96 2.71
N LEU A 121 13.01 -4.03 4.04
CA LEU A 121 14.25 -4.39 4.74
C LEU A 121 14.70 -5.81 4.38
N LEU A 122 13.76 -6.74 4.23
CA LEU A 122 14.05 -8.11 3.83
C LEU A 122 14.58 -8.17 2.38
N MET A 123 14.02 -7.38 1.46
CA MET A 123 14.58 -7.24 0.10
C MET A 123 16.00 -6.65 0.14
N TYR A 124 16.23 -5.63 0.96
CA TYR A 124 17.55 -5.01 1.11
C TYR A 124 18.58 -6.01 1.62
N ALA A 125 18.22 -6.80 2.63
CA ALA A 125 19.06 -7.89 3.15
C ALA A 125 19.33 -8.94 2.07
N GLY A 126 18.33 -9.29 1.26
CA GLY A 126 18.46 -10.20 0.13
C GLY A 126 19.49 -9.71 -0.90
N ILE A 127 19.40 -8.45 -1.32
CA ILE A 127 20.37 -7.84 -2.26
C ILE A 127 21.78 -7.85 -1.66
N SER A 128 21.90 -7.49 -0.38
CA SER A 128 23.19 -7.37 0.29
C SER A 128 23.88 -8.72 0.55
N SER A 129 23.11 -9.81 0.60
CA SER A 129 23.62 -11.15 0.90
C SER A 129 23.98 -11.96 -0.35
N ARG A 130 23.77 -11.42 -1.56
CA ARG A 130 24.01 -12.14 -2.81
C ARG A 130 25.50 -12.18 -3.12
N SER A 131 26.03 -13.37 -3.39
CA SER A 131 27.46 -13.59 -3.64
C SER A 131 27.88 -13.40 -5.11
N ASP A 132 26.94 -13.57 -6.06
CA ASP A 132 27.19 -13.29 -7.49
C ASP A 132 27.48 -11.81 -7.78
N ILE A 133 27.07 -10.93 -6.87
CA ILE A 133 27.32 -9.49 -6.96
C ILE A 133 28.64 -9.26 -6.24
N ASP A 134 29.62 -8.73 -6.97
CA ASP A 134 30.93 -8.37 -6.44
C ASP A 134 30.75 -7.66 -5.09
N SER A 135 31.23 -8.27 -4.01
CA SER A 135 30.83 -7.94 -2.63
C SER A 135 31.25 -6.53 -2.20
N HIS A 136 32.13 -5.90 -2.98
CA HIS A 136 32.56 -4.51 -2.84
C HIS A 136 31.73 -3.51 -3.67
N SER A 137 30.82 -3.99 -4.52
CA SER A 137 29.98 -3.15 -5.38
C SER A 137 28.77 -2.63 -4.61
N PHE A 138 28.94 -1.46 -3.99
CA PHE A 138 27.86 -0.68 -3.37
C PHE A 138 26.79 -0.21 -4.36
N PHE A 139 26.96 -0.46 -5.67
CA PHE A 139 26.08 0.03 -6.71
C PHE A 139 24.66 -0.55 -6.61
N HIS A 140 24.50 -1.86 -6.41
CA HIS A 140 23.18 -2.49 -6.39
C HIS A 140 22.32 -2.07 -5.18
N PRO A 141 22.84 -2.07 -3.94
CA PRO A 141 22.11 -1.54 -2.79
C PRO A 141 21.79 -0.04 -2.92
N LEU A 142 22.69 0.75 -3.51
CA LEU A 142 22.48 2.18 -3.75
C LEU A 142 21.33 2.41 -4.74
N VAL A 143 21.35 1.74 -5.89
CA VAL A 143 20.29 1.84 -6.91
C VAL A 143 18.94 1.42 -6.32
N PHE A 144 18.90 0.30 -5.57
CA PHE A 144 17.69 -0.13 -4.89
C PHE A 144 17.17 0.96 -3.92
N SER A 145 18.05 1.53 -3.12
CA SER A 145 17.68 2.58 -2.14
C SER A 145 17.11 3.82 -2.84
N ILE A 146 17.71 4.26 -3.95
CA ILE A 146 17.21 5.38 -4.76
C ILE A 146 15.81 5.08 -5.32
N VAL A 147 15.61 3.89 -5.88
CA VAL A 147 14.30 3.47 -6.43
C VAL A 147 13.25 3.41 -5.32
N MET A 148 13.61 2.90 -4.14
CA MET A 148 12.69 2.84 -2.99
C MET A 148 12.32 4.23 -2.48
N ILE A 149 13.27 5.15 -2.38
CA ILE A 149 13.01 6.55 -2.01
C ILE A 149 12.08 7.20 -3.05
N ALA A 150 12.35 7.01 -4.34
CA ALA A 150 11.49 7.53 -5.40
C ALA A 150 10.06 6.98 -5.31
N ALA A 151 9.90 5.68 -5.05
CA ALA A 151 8.58 5.07 -4.86
C ALA A 151 7.82 5.65 -3.67
N VAL A 152 8.50 5.92 -2.55
CA VAL A 152 7.92 6.60 -1.37
C VAL A 152 7.49 8.02 -1.72
N ILE A 153 8.34 8.79 -2.41
CA ILE A 153 8.03 10.16 -2.85
C ILE A 153 6.79 10.17 -3.74
N ILE A 154 6.72 9.28 -4.74
CA ILE A 154 5.55 9.15 -5.62
C ILE A 154 4.30 8.81 -4.80
N GLY A 155 4.40 7.87 -3.85
CA GLY A 155 3.29 7.52 -2.96
C GLY A 155 2.79 8.72 -2.16
N LEU A 156 3.70 9.54 -1.63
CA LEU A 156 3.37 10.76 -0.89
C LEU A 156 2.74 11.83 -1.78
N ILE A 157 3.22 12.00 -3.01
CA ILE A 157 2.64 12.92 -4.01
C ILE A 157 1.20 12.49 -4.33
N VAL A 158 0.98 11.22 -4.66
CA VAL A 158 -0.38 10.70 -4.94
C VAL A 158 -1.26 10.89 -3.71
N TRP A 159 -0.75 10.64 -2.51
CA TRP A 159 -1.49 10.89 -1.28
C TRP A 159 -1.86 12.37 -1.11
N TYR A 160 -0.93 13.28 -1.30
CA TYR A 160 -1.14 14.71 -1.13
C TYR A 160 -2.20 15.25 -2.09
N PHE A 161 -2.14 14.86 -3.37
CA PHE A 161 -3.08 15.38 -4.37
C PHE A 161 -4.43 14.66 -4.38
N LYS A 162 -4.46 13.37 -4.02
CA LYS A 162 -5.64 12.54 -4.25
C LYS A 162 -6.36 12.11 -2.97
N TYR A 163 -5.65 11.75 -1.90
CA TYR A 163 -6.26 11.22 -0.66
C TYR A 163 -6.40 12.23 0.45
N LYS A 164 -5.44 13.15 0.56
CA LYS A 164 -5.52 14.28 1.48
C LYS A 164 -6.81 15.08 1.32
N PRO A 165 -7.25 15.52 0.11
CA PRO A 165 -8.50 16.27 0.00
C PRO A 165 -9.74 15.46 0.41
N LEU A 166 -9.77 14.15 0.16
CA LEU A 166 -10.87 13.28 0.60
C LEU A 166 -10.94 13.17 2.12
N ARG A 167 -9.79 13.03 2.77
CA ARG A 167 -9.68 13.03 4.22
C ARG A 167 -10.10 14.37 4.82
N ASP A 168 -9.57 15.46 4.29
CA ASP A 168 -9.81 16.81 4.83
C ASP A 168 -11.29 17.20 4.66
N HIS A 169 -11.91 16.87 3.53
CA HIS A 169 -13.35 17.04 3.35
C HIS A 169 -14.18 16.17 4.30
N ALA A 170 -13.75 14.93 4.55
CA ALA A 170 -14.43 14.08 5.53
C ALA A 170 -14.33 14.66 6.95
N LEU A 171 -13.16 15.19 7.34
CA LEU A 171 -12.96 15.84 8.64
C LEU A 171 -13.79 17.13 8.78
N ALA A 172 -13.88 17.95 7.74
CA ALA A 172 -14.72 19.14 7.74
C ALA A 172 -16.21 18.78 7.97
N ASN A 173 -16.74 17.81 7.24
CA ASN A 173 -18.13 17.35 7.42
C ASN A 173 -18.37 16.69 8.79
N ILE A 174 -17.35 16.09 9.42
CA ILE A 174 -17.46 15.57 10.80
C ILE A 174 -17.60 16.74 11.77
N ALA A 175 -16.79 17.78 11.64
CA ALA A 175 -16.85 18.96 12.51
C ALA A 175 -18.22 19.65 12.41
N ASP A 176 -18.74 19.81 11.18
CA ASP A 176 -20.07 20.40 10.95
C ASP A 176 -21.22 19.58 11.60
N LEU A 177 -21.07 18.26 11.68
CA LEU A 177 -22.06 17.36 12.30
C LEU A 177 -21.92 17.25 13.82
N GLU A 178 -20.74 17.50 14.38
CA GLU A 178 -20.48 17.42 15.82
C GLU A 178 -20.73 18.75 16.56
N GLY A 179 -20.72 19.88 15.84
CA GLY A 179 -21.06 21.20 16.38
C GLY A 179 -19.86 21.96 16.96
#